data_AF-A0A2N6A8X2-F1
#
_entry.id   AF-A0A2N6A8X2-F1
#
_cell.length_a   1.000
_cell.length_b   1.000
_cell.length_c   1.000
_cell.angle_alpha   90.00
_cell.angle_beta   90.00
_cell.angle_gamma   90.00
#
_symmetry.space_group_name_H-M   'P 1'
#
loop_
_entity.id
_entity.type
_entity.pdbx_description
1 polymer ?
#
loop_
_entity_poly.entity_id
_entity_poly.type
_entity_poly.pdbx_seq_one_letter_code
_entity_poly.pdbx_strand_id
1 'polypeptide(L)'
;MPYEIGQAICLWQENVDFENGVVTVMKEVLVKITETKTGVPGEFSNKPVDMTSLKGVGDDGKEYTKHWDYWPESQTNSFIDQWDCRDDGEGDDKFWFPKEATHAHNDLCRTNKKLEKKMVRVDVNCKPIVPKGDVDHCEQHDYYSHKGGKCFGCLMEKVKAEKEAAQA
;
A
#
# COMPACT_ATOMS: atom_id res chain seq x y z
N MET A 1 6.86 -2.27 8.79
CA MET A 1 6.59 -3.28 9.83
C MET A 1 6.17 -4.56 9.15
N PRO A 2 6.53 -5.73 9.69
CA PRO A 2 6.12 -6.99 9.11
C PRO A 2 4.61 -7.17 9.26
N TYR A 3 3.97 -7.73 8.25
CA TYR A 3 2.57 -8.14 8.31
C TYR A 3 2.43 -9.33 9.25
N GLU A 4 1.30 -9.40 9.96
CA GLU A 4 0.98 -10.51 10.84
C GLU A 4 -0.07 -11.43 10.20
N ILE A 5 0.09 -12.75 10.43
CA ILE A 5 -0.96 -13.70 10.06
C ILE A 5 -2.23 -13.34 10.81
N GLY A 6 -3.33 -13.20 10.08
CA GLY A 6 -4.63 -12.80 10.58
C GLY A 6 -4.95 -11.32 10.42
N GLN A 7 -3.95 -10.47 10.11
CA GLN A 7 -4.16 -9.06 9.83
C GLN A 7 -4.98 -8.86 8.56
N ALA A 8 -5.96 -7.95 8.59
CA ALA A 8 -6.75 -7.57 7.43
C ALA A 8 -6.15 -6.32 6.75
N ILE A 9 -5.86 -6.43 5.46
CA ILE A 9 -5.39 -5.33 4.63
C ILE A 9 -6.41 -5.03 3.54
N CYS A 10 -6.44 -3.78 3.05
CA CYS A 10 -7.38 -3.37 2.02
C CYS A 10 -6.66 -3.20 0.68
N LEU A 11 -7.19 -3.82 -0.37
CA LEU A 11 -6.72 -3.69 -1.74
C LEU A 11 -7.74 -2.94 -2.59
N TRP A 12 -7.25 -2.02 -3.43
CA TRP A 12 -8.05 -1.21 -4.34
C TRP A 12 -7.69 -1.47 -5.80
N GLN A 13 -8.69 -1.37 -6.66
CA GLN A 13 -8.53 -1.06 -8.08
C GLN A 13 -8.92 0.39 -8.30
N GLU A 14 -8.04 1.18 -8.88
CA GLU A 14 -8.28 2.62 -9.09
C GLU A 14 -8.35 2.93 -10.59
N ASN A 15 -9.30 3.78 -10.96
CA ASN A 15 -9.31 4.48 -12.23
C ASN A 15 -9.00 5.96 -11.97
N VAL A 16 -8.13 6.56 -12.79
CA VAL A 16 -7.68 7.93 -12.60
C VAL A 16 -8.18 8.80 -13.74
N ASP A 17 -9.04 9.76 -13.39
CA ASP A 17 -9.48 10.83 -14.26
C ASP A 17 -8.69 12.10 -13.93
N PHE A 18 -7.63 12.34 -14.71
CA PHE A 18 -6.76 13.49 -14.53
C PHE A 18 -7.44 14.82 -14.90
N GLU A 19 -8.40 14.81 -15.83
CA GLU A 19 -9.09 16.02 -16.29
C GLU A 19 -9.98 16.57 -15.18
N ASN A 20 -10.77 15.68 -14.57
CA ASN A 20 -11.67 16.02 -13.47
C ASN A 20 -10.98 16.02 -12.11
N GLY A 21 -9.77 15.44 -12.01
CA GLY A 21 -9.02 15.35 -10.76
C GLY A 21 -9.65 14.34 -9.80
N VAL A 22 -10.18 13.24 -10.31
CA VAL A 22 -10.88 12.22 -9.53
C VAL A 22 -10.16 10.89 -9.66
N VAL A 23 -9.90 10.25 -8.52
CA VAL A 23 -9.44 8.86 -8.45
C VAL A 23 -10.61 8.02 -7.96
N THR A 24 -11.17 7.19 -8.83
CA THR A 24 -12.32 6.34 -8.50
C THR A 24 -11.83 4.96 -8.09
N VAL A 25 -12.18 4.52 -6.89
CA VAL A 25 -11.98 3.14 -6.45
C VAL A 25 -13.09 2.28 -7.05
N MET A 26 -12.74 1.52 -8.09
CA MET A 26 -13.65 0.67 -8.86
C MET A 26 -13.97 -0.64 -8.11
N LYS A 27 -12.98 -1.13 -7.35
CA LYS A 27 -13.07 -2.37 -6.59
C LYS A 27 -12.32 -2.23 -5.29
N GLU A 28 -12.89 -2.76 -4.22
CA GLU A 28 -12.31 -2.82 -2.89
C GLU A 28 -12.45 -4.25 -2.36
N VAL A 29 -11.36 -4.81 -1.84
CA VAL A 29 -11.34 -6.14 -1.23
C VAL A 29 -10.53 -6.09 0.06
N LEU A 30 -11.10 -6.60 1.15
CA LEU A 30 -10.36 -6.86 2.38
C LEU A 30 -9.70 -8.23 2.32
N VAL A 31 -8.37 -8.25 2.32
CA VAL A 31 -7.56 -9.47 2.30
C VAL A 31 -7.06 -9.77 3.69
N LYS A 32 -7.39 -10.95 4.21
CA LYS A 32 -6.84 -11.44 5.47
C LYS A 32 -5.54 -12.19 5.19
N ILE A 33 -4.43 -11.76 5.78
CA ILE A 33 -3.13 -12.41 5.63
C ILE A 33 -3.18 -13.81 6.25
N THR A 34 -2.78 -14.81 5.48
CA THR A 34 -2.73 -16.23 5.90
C THR A 34 -1.32 -16.76 6.00
N GLU A 35 -0.36 -16.18 5.27
CA GLU A 35 1.04 -16.61 5.29
C GLU A 35 1.99 -15.43 5.08
N THR A 36 3.11 -15.48 5.80
CA THR A 36 4.22 -14.51 5.75
C THR A 36 5.51 -15.33 5.53
N LYS A 37 6.14 -15.21 4.36
CA LYS A 37 7.45 -15.82 4.06
C LYS A 37 8.53 -14.75 3.99
N THR A 38 9.70 -14.99 4.56
CA THR A 38 10.83 -14.05 4.53
C THR A 38 12.04 -14.61 3.78
N GLY A 39 13.02 -13.76 3.46
CA GLY A 39 14.34 -14.19 2.98
C GLY A 39 14.59 -14.01 1.47
N VAL A 40 13.96 -13.04 0.83
CA VAL A 40 14.19 -12.72 -0.59
C VAL A 40 15.57 -12.08 -0.77
N PRO A 41 16.40 -12.52 -1.75
CA PRO A 41 17.71 -11.92 -1.99
C PRO A 41 17.59 -10.46 -2.49
N GLY A 42 18.45 -9.57 -1.99
CA GLY A 42 18.59 -8.22 -2.52
C GLY A 42 19.12 -8.22 -3.95
N GLU A 43 18.55 -7.39 -4.82
CA GLU A 43 18.89 -7.34 -6.25
C GLU A 43 20.38 -7.02 -6.50
N PHE A 44 20.98 -6.12 -5.71
CA PHE A 44 22.37 -5.71 -5.85
C PHE A 44 23.30 -6.40 -4.84
N SER A 45 22.89 -6.57 -3.58
CA SER A 45 23.76 -7.21 -2.58
C SER A 45 23.74 -8.73 -2.62
N ASN A 46 22.69 -9.34 -3.21
CA ASN A 46 22.38 -10.77 -3.16
C ASN A 46 22.35 -11.34 -1.72
N LYS A 47 22.27 -10.47 -0.71
CA LYS A 47 22.10 -10.87 0.68
C LYS A 47 20.61 -11.07 0.94
N PRO A 48 20.23 -12.07 1.75
CA PRO A 48 18.84 -12.22 2.14
C PRO A 48 18.38 -10.96 2.86
N VAL A 49 17.30 -10.36 2.35
CA VAL A 49 16.60 -9.25 3.00
C VAL A 49 15.40 -9.86 3.72
N ASP A 50 15.18 -9.45 4.97
CA ASP A 50 13.99 -9.82 5.76
C ASP A 50 12.74 -9.11 5.22
N MET A 51 12.37 -9.44 3.98
CA MET A 51 11.20 -8.88 3.30
C MET A 51 10.25 -9.98 2.88
N THR A 52 8.97 -9.65 3.00
CA THR A 52 7.89 -10.62 3.17
C THR A 52 7.15 -10.89 1.86
N SER A 53 7.15 -12.13 1.38
CA SER A 53 6.10 -12.60 0.49
C SER A 53 4.85 -12.92 1.32
N LEU A 54 3.69 -12.43 0.89
CA LEU A 54 2.44 -12.55 1.62
C LEU A 54 1.47 -13.38 0.83
N LYS A 55 0.78 -14.30 1.50
CA LYS A 55 -0.49 -14.82 1.00
C LYS A 55 -1.62 -14.34 1.87
N GLY A 56 -2.78 -14.15 1.26
CA GLY A 56 -4.01 -13.90 1.97
C GLY A 56 -5.23 -14.35 1.19
N VAL A 57 -6.38 -14.29 1.85
CA VAL A 57 -7.68 -14.61 1.28
C VAL A 57 -8.57 -13.37 1.39
N GLY A 58 -9.14 -12.95 0.26
CA GLY A 58 -10.08 -11.83 0.20
C GLY A 58 -11.44 -12.18 0.77
N ASP A 59 -12.20 -11.16 1.16
CA ASP A 59 -13.63 -11.26 1.45
C ASP A 59 -14.45 -11.68 0.21
N ASP A 60 -13.88 -11.56 -0.99
CA ASP A 60 -14.40 -12.14 -2.24
C ASP A 60 -14.08 -13.63 -2.43
N GLY A 61 -13.45 -14.27 -1.43
CA GLY A 61 -13.16 -15.71 -1.39
C GLY A 61 -11.98 -16.14 -2.27
N LYS A 62 -11.27 -15.19 -2.89
CA LYS A 62 -10.14 -15.47 -3.79
C LYS A 62 -8.81 -15.36 -3.04
N GLU A 63 -7.80 -16.06 -3.56
CA GLU A 63 -6.44 -15.98 -3.04
C GLU A 63 -5.70 -14.77 -3.62
N TYR A 64 -4.83 -14.22 -2.78
CA TYR A 64 -4.01 -13.07 -3.08
C TYR A 64 -2.60 -13.41 -2.70
N THR A 65 -1.67 -13.11 -3.59
CA THR A 65 -0.27 -13.25 -3.26
C THR A 65 0.51 -12.02 -3.65
N LYS A 66 1.46 -11.67 -2.79
CA LYS A 66 2.47 -10.64 -3.03
C LYS A 66 3.81 -11.37 -2.98
N HIS A 67 4.48 -11.51 -4.12
CA HIS A 67 5.76 -12.19 -4.21
C HIS A 67 6.86 -11.24 -4.68
N TRP A 68 8.07 -11.49 -4.21
CA TRP A 68 9.30 -10.87 -4.73
C TRP A 68 10.30 -11.98 -5.02
N ASP A 69 10.82 -12.04 -6.24
CA ASP A 69 11.92 -12.94 -6.58
C ASP A 69 13.28 -12.34 -6.15
N TYR A 70 13.40 -11.01 -6.24
CA TYR A 70 14.53 -10.21 -5.77
C TYR A 70 14.01 -8.89 -5.18
N TRP A 71 14.66 -8.40 -4.12
CA TRP A 71 14.30 -7.13 -3.49
C TRP A 71 15.06 -5.97 -4.14
N PRO A 72 14.39 -5.00 -4.80
CA PRO A 72 15.06 -3.82 -5.31
C PRO A 72 15.47 -2.94 -4.12
N GLU A 73 16.74 -3.01 -3.73
CA GLU A 73 17.24 -2.36 -2.52
C GLU A 73 17.12 -0.83 -2.53
N SER A 74 16.89 -0.23 -3.71
CA SER A 74 16.51 1.18 -3.87
C SER A 74 15.14 1.53 -3.26
N GLN A 75 14.27 0.54 -3.06
CA GLN A 75 12.90 0.70 -2.54
C GLN A 75 12.80 0.48 -1.03
N THR A 76 13.81 0.90 -0.25
CA THR A 76 13.96 0.69 1.21
C THR A 76 12.72 0.84 2.10
N ASN A 77 11.65 1.52 1.66
CA ASN A 77 10.35 1.59 2.35
C ASN A 77 9.14 1.65 1.40
N SER A 78 9.29 1.27 0.13
CA SER A 78 8.21 1.41 -0.84
C SER A 78 7.30 0.19 -0.79
N PHE A 79 6.12 0.37 -0.22
CA PHE A 79 4.97 -0.54 -0.28
C PHE A 79 4.39 -0.60 -1.71
N ILE A 80 5.24 -0.60 -2.74
CA ILE A 80 4.83 -0.57 -4.14
C ILE A 80 3.97 -1.81 -4.46
N ASP A 81 2.99 -1.55 -5.31
CA ASP A 81 1.97 -2.44 -5.84
C ASP A 81 2.58 -3.72 -6.43
N GLN A 82 2.73 -4.77 -5.61
CA GLN A 82 3.26 -6.07 -6.05
C GLN A 82 2.36 -7.24 -5.67
N TRP A 83 1.09 -6.97 -5.42
CA TRP A 83 0.11 -8.06 -5.43
C TRP A 83 0.00 -8.59 -6.86
N ASP A 84 -0.01 -9.90 -7.00
CA ASP A 84 -0.11 -10.58 -8.28
C ASP A 84 -1.33 -10.06 -9.03
N CYS A 85 -1.15 -9.84 -10.35
CA CYS A 85 -2.27 -9.58 -11.22
C CYS A 85 -3.25 -10.74 -11.13
N ARG A 86 -4.53 -10.41 -10.96
CA ARG A 86 -5.60 -11.41 -10.89
C ARG A 86 -6.44 -11.37 -12.15
N ASP A 87 -6.62 -12.53 -12.77
CA ASP A 87 -7.58 -12.71 -13.85
C ASP A 87 -8.95 -13.07 -13.26
N ASP A 88 -9.91 -12.16 -13.39
CA ASP A 88 -11.29 -12.33 -12.93
C ASP A 88 -12.22 -12.94 -14.00
N GLY A 89 -11.73 -13.25 -15.21
CA GLY A 89 -12.48 -13.96 -16.23
C GLY A 89 -12.60 -13.20 -17.56
N GLU A 90 -13.83 -12.99 -18.06
CA GLU A 90 -14.05 -12.40 -19.39
C GLU A 90 -14.41 -10.90 -19.32
N GLY A 91 -13.98 -10.15 -20.33
CA GLY A 91 -14.23 -8.71 -20.47
C GLY A 91 -12.96 -7.86 -20.52
N ASP A 92 -13.12 -6.57 -20.79
CA ASP A 92 -12.01 -5.61 -20.93
C ASP A 92 -11.31 -5.31 -19.59
N ASP A 93 -12.03 -5.46 -18.47
CA ASP A 93 -11.52 -5.24 -17.11
C ASP A 93 -11.17 -6.55 -16.38
N LYS A 94 -10.95 -7.63 -17.13
CA LYS A 94 -10.67 -8.95 -16.52
C LYS A 94 -9.38 -8.97 -15.69
N PHE A 95 -8.41 -8.14 -16.05
CA PHE A 95 -7.14 -8.06 -15.35
C PHE A 95 -7.23 -7.02 -14.24
N TRP A 96 -7.07 -7.50 -13.02
CA TRP A 96 -7.02 -6.65 -11.86
C TRP A 96 -5.58 -6.51 -11.35
N PHE A 97 -5.14 -5.27 -11.17
CA PHE A 97 -3.86 -4.90 -10.57
C PHE A 97 -4.11 -4.32 -9.17
N PRO A 98 -4.16 -5.18 -8.13
CA PRO A 98 -4.43 -4.75 -6.77
C PRO A 98 -3.35 -3.83 -6.20
N LYS A 99 -3.80 -2.73 -5.57
CA LYS A 99 -2.96 -1.77 -4.85
C LYS A 99 -3.33 -1.71 -3.38
N GLU A 100 -2.35 -1.60 -2.49
CA GLU A 100 -2.67 -1.41 -1.07
C GLU A 100 -3.30 -0.03 -0.83
N ALA A 101 -4.50 -0.02 -0.25
CA ALA A 101 -5.28 1.20 -0.03
C ALA A 101 -4.51 2.23 0.82
N THR A 102 -3.80 1.78 1.87
CA THR A 102 -2.97 2.65 2.72
C THR A 102 -1.84 3.30 1.94
N HIS A 103 -1.19 2.57 1.04
CA HIS A 103 -0.14 3.10 0.17
C HIS A 103 -0.71 4.11 -0.82
N ALA A 104 -1.75 3.73 -1.57
CA ALA A 104 -2.40 4.57 -2.56
C ALA A 104 -2.98 5.86 -1.95
N HIS A 105 -3.55 5.77 -0.74
CA HIS A 105 -4.05 6.93 -0.01
C HIS A 105 -2.94 7.89 0.36
N ASN A 106 -1.90 7.41 1.03
CA ASN A 106 -0.77 8.24 1.43
C ASN A 106 -0.05 8.86 0.22
N ASP A 107 0.04 8.14 -0.90
CA ASP A 107 0.64 8.67 -2.11
C ASP A 107 -0.16 9.82 -2.71
N LEU A 108 -1.50 9.70 -2.74
CA LEU A 108 -2.36 10.80 -3.15
C LEU A 108 -2.20 12.01 -2.22
N CYS A 109 -2.16 11.81 -0.89
CA CYS A 109 -1.94 12.89 0.07
C CYS A 109 -0.60 13.60 -0.17
N ARG A 110 0.48 12.85 -0.45
CA ARG A 110 1.79 13.42 -0.80
C ARG A 110 1.75 14.18 -2.12
N THR A 111 1.14 13.61 -3.15
CA THR A 111 1.01 14.21 -4.48
C THR A 111 0.19 15.49 -4.40
N ASN A 112 -0.92 15.47 -3.67
CA ASN A 112 -1.75 16.64 -3.42
C ASN A 112 -1.00 17.78 -2.73
N LYS A 113 0.04 17.54 -1.92
CA LYS A 113 0.87 18.64 -1.37
C LYS A 113 1.60 19.43 -2.46
N LYS A 114 1.83 18.84 -3.64
CA LYS A 114 2.56 19.44 -4.77
C LYS A 114 1.64 19.99 -5.86
N LEU A 115 0.39 19.53 -5.95
CA LEU A 115 -0.55 19.94 -6.98
C LEU A 115 -1.28 21.24 -6.62
N GLU A 116 -1.48 22.11 -7.63
CA GLU A 116 -2.35 23.28 -7.52
C GLU A 116 -3.82 22.86 -7.43
N LYS A 117 -4.27 22.02 -8.37
CA LYS A 117 -5.60 21.38 -8.34
C LYS A 117 -5.49 20.04 -7.61
N LYS A 118 -6.09 19.96 -6.42
CA LYS A 118 -6.10 18.72 -5.62
C LYS A 118 -6.95 17.67 -6.31
N MET A 119 -6.47 16.43 -6.27
CA MET A 119 -7.23 15.26 -6.67
C MET A 119 -8.01 14.71 -5.48
N VAL A 120 -9.22 14.21 -5.73
CA VAL A 120 -10.07 13.58 -4.71
C VAL A 120 -10.22 12.10 -4.98
N ARG A 121 -10.24 11.29 -3.93
CA ARG A 121 -10.49 9.85 -4.04
C ARG A 121 -11.90 9.52 -3.59
N VAL A 122 -12.61 8.77 -4.43
CA VAL A 122 -14.02 8.44 -4.23
C VAL A 122 -14.34 6.99 -4.56
N ASP A 123 -15.46 6.48 -4.06
CA ASP A 123 -16.06 5.23 -4.51
C ASP A 123 -16.82 5.39 -5.85
N VAL A 124 -17.38 4.30 -6.37
CA VAL A 124 -18.20 4.29 -7.60
C VAL A 124 -19.48 5.14 -7.51
N ASN A 125 -19.87 5.58 -6.31
CA ASN A 125 -21.01 6.47 -6.07
C ASN A 125 -20.57 7.92 -5.82
N CYS A 126 -19.33 8.27 -6.15
CA CYS A 126 -18.71 9.58 -5.94
C CYS A 126 -18.65 10.03 -4.47
N LYS A 127 -18.62 9.09 -3.52
CA LYS A 127 -18.47 9.40 -2.08
C LYS A 127 -17.01 9.28 -1.67
N PRO A 128 -16.51 10.14 -0.76
CA PRO A 128 -15.15 10.01 -0.24
C PRO A 128 -14.91 8.62 0.35
N ILE A 129 -13.72 8.05 0.06
CA ILE A 129 -13.33 6.73 0.53
C ILE A 129 -11.95 6.77 1.18
N VAL A 130 -11.79 6.02 2.26
CA VAL A 130 -10.56 5.91 3.06
C VAL A 130 -10.18 4.44 3.24
N PRO A 131 -8.90 4.12 3.49
CA PRO A 131 -8.47 2.74 3.71
C PRO A 131 -9.24 2.07 4.86
N LYS A 132 -9.53 0.78 4.68
CA LYS A 132 -10.20 -0.08 5.68
C LYS A 132 -9.28 -1.21 6.16
N GLY A 133 -9.76 -2.01 7.10
CA GLY A 133 -9.06 -3.16 7.66
C GLY A 133 -8.35 -2.84 8.98
N ASP A 134 -7.27 -3.56 9.27
CA ASP A 134 -6.41 -3.30 10.41
C ASP A 134 -5.47 -2.13 10.08
N VAL A 135 -6.00 -0.92 10.21
CA VAL A 135 -5.29 0.34 9.92
C VAL A 135 -5.40 1.34 11.09
N ASP A 136 -4.35 2.13 11.28
CA ASP A 136 -4.29 3.26 12.21
C ASP A 136 -4.23 4.58 11.42
N HIS A 137 -4.98 5.58 11.85
CA HIS A 137 -4.93 6.94 11.28
C HIS A 137 -4.06 7.86 12.15
N CYS A 138 -3.14 8.56 11.51
CA CYS A 138 -2.34 9.60 12.14
C CYS A 138 -2.91 10.98 11.77
N GLU A 139 -3.64 11.59 12.71
CA GLU A 139 -4.24 12.91 12.53
C GLU A 139 -3.19 14.00 12.25
N GLN A 140 -2.00 13.92 12.86
CA GLN A 140 -0.93 14.92 12.69
C GLN A 140 -0.46 15.04 11.23
N HIS A 141 -0.34 13.92 10.53
CA HIS A 141 0.22 13.89 9.18
C HIS A 141 -0.83 13.59 8.10
N ASP A 142 -2.07 13.32 8.52
CA ASP A 142 -3.18 12.84 7.70
C ASP A 142 -2.78 11.66 6.81
N TYR A 143 -2.22 10.64 7.46
CA TYR A 143 -1.75 9.41 6.82
C TYR A 143 -2.30 8.19 7.54
N TYR A 144 -2.45 7.12 6.77
CA TYR A 144 -2.83 5.80 7.28
C TYR A 144 -1.61 4.89 7.34
N SER A 145 -1.54 4.05 8.36
CA SER A 145 -0.59 2.94 8.46
C SER A 145 -1.34 1.66 8.77
N HIS A 146 -0.73 0.52 8.44
CA HIS A 146 -1.19 -0.76 8.97
C HIS A 146 -1.12 -0.74 10.50
N LYS A 147 -2.07 -1.40 11.16
CA LYS A 147 -2.23 -1.43 12.61
C LYS A 147 -0.94 -1.77 13.36
N GLY A 148 -0.67 -1.05 14.43
CA GLY A 148 0.57 -1.14 15.20
C GLY A 148 1.75 -0.40 14.53
N GLY A 149 1.56 0.04 13.28
CA GLY A 149 2.49 0.82 12.47
C GLY A 149 2.61 2.27 12.91
N LYS A 150 3.78 2.88 12.65
CA LYS A 150 3.89 4.35 12.62
C LYS A 150 3.65 4.83 11.21
N CYS A 151 2.98 5.97 11.07
CA CYS A 151 2.83 6.61 9.78
C CYS A 151 4.20 7.06 9.23
N PHE A 152 4.31 7.19 7.91
CA PHE A 152 5.55 7.59 7.25
C PHE A 152 6.07 8.96 7.75
N GLY A 153 5.17 9.90 8.04
CA GLY A 153 5.51 11.23 8.57
C GLY A 153 6.27 11.15 9.90
N CYS A 154 5.70 10.47 10.90
CA CYS A 154 6.34 10.24 12.19
C CYS A 154 7.69 9.51 12.07
N LEU A 155 7.81 8.55 11.15
CA LEU A 155 9.07 7.82 10.93
C LEU A 155 10.17 8.76 10.41
N MET A 156 9.83 9.62 9.43
CA MET A 156 10.80 10.56 8.85
C MET A 156 11.24 11.65 9.83
N GLU A 157 10.32 12.16 10.65
CA GLU A 157 10.66 13.12 11.72
C GLU A 157 11.65 12.52 12.72
N LYS A 158 11.44 11.27 13.14
CA LYS A 158 12.37 10.55 14.03
C LYS A 158 13.76 10.41 13.42
N VAL A 159 13.84 9.97 12.16
CA VAL A 159 15.12 9.81 11.44
C VAL A 159 15.85 11.15 11.30
N LYS A 160 15.12 12.24 11.07
CA LYS A 160 15.72 13.59 11.00
C LYS A 160 16.33 13.98 12.34
N ALA A 161 15.60 13.81 13.44
CA ALA A 161 16.10 14.13 14.78
C ALA A 161 17.34 13.31 15.17
N GLU A 162 17.36 12.01 14.83
CA GLU A 162 18.53 11.14 15.08
C GLU A 162 19.77 11.58 14.29
N LYS A 163 19.59 12.01 13.04
CA LYS A 163 20.70 12.55 12.22
C LYS A 163 21.25 13.86 12.78
N GLU A 164 20.37 14.77 13.22
CA GLU A 164 20.77 16.04 13.82
C GLU A 164 21.51 15.81 15.15
N ALA A 165 21.06 14.87 15.98
CA ALA A 165 21.74 14.49 17.22
C ALA A 165 23.11 13.82 17.01
N ALA A 166 23.29 13.08 15.91
CA ALA A 166 24.57 12.46 15.56
C ALA A 166 25.60 13.44 14.96
N GLN A 167 25.14 14.64 14.57
CA GLN A 167 25.97 15.71 13.99
C GLN A 167 26.32 16.81 15.00
N ALA A 168 25.71 16.79 16.19
CA ALA A 168 25.96 17.70 17.31
C ALA A 168 27.02 17.13 18.27
#